data_AF-A0A453B8K6-F1
#
_entry.id   AF-A0A453B8K6-F1
#
_cell.length_a   1.000
_cell.length_b   1.000
_cell.length_c   1.000
_cell.angle_alpha   90.00
_cell.angle_beta   90.00
_cell.angle_gamma   90.00
#
_symmetry.space_group_name_H-M   'P 1'
#
loop_
_entity.id
_entity.type
_entity.pdbx_description
1 polymer ?
#
loop_
_entity_poly.entity_id
_entity_poly.type
_entity_poly.pdbx_seq_one_letter_code
_entity_poly.pdbx_strand_id
1 'polypeptide(L)'
;MLTKFNYQYLIFSSDFDTLIFCSFVSLFKDEYKLPKGSVIELSRESNHVLKISIEGEDVGSIQNKLLCQSILDLYIGDDPFDKNAKTNIQGSLASILKA
;
A
#
# COMPACT_ATOMS: atom_id res chain seq x y z
N MET A 1 15.05 11.71 0.72
CA MET A 1 15.50 10.60 1.57
C MET A 1 14.99 9.33 0.92
N LEU A 2 15.81 8.66 0.09
CA LEU A 2 15.43 7.42 -0.58
C LEU A 2 15.84 6.27 0.33
N THR A 3 14.87 5.63 0.98
CA THR A 3 15.13 4.44 1.77
C THR A 3 15.37 3.29 0.81
N LYS A 4 16.63 2.85 0.70
CA LYS A 4 16.95 1.56 0.05
C LYS A 4 16.35 0.46 0.91
N PHE A 5 15.33 -0.24 0.41
CA PHE A 5 14.86 -1.48 1.01
C PHE A 5 15.98 -2.51 0.91
N ASN A 6 16.50 -2.92 2.07
CA ASN A 6 17.60 -3.87 2.16
C ASN A 6 17.03 -5.29 2.09
N TYR A 7 17.14 -5.92 0.92
CA TYR A 7 16.57 -7.23 0.58
C TYR A 7 17.00 -8.37 1.51
N GLN A 8 18.06 -8.20 2.29
CA GLN A 8 18.63 -9.26 3.12
C GLN A 8 17.83 -9.56 4.40
N TYR A 9 16.94 -8.64 4.84
CA TYR A 9 16.09 -8.84 6.03
C TYR A 9 14.73 -9.50 5.73
N LEU A 10 14.37 -9.65 4.45
CA LEU A 10 13.07 -10.21 4.03
C LEU A 10 13.04 -11.75 3.96
N ILE A 11 14.19 -12.42 4.11
CA ILE A 11 14.33 -13.87 3.89
C ILE A 11 13.81 -14.71 5.08
N PHE A 12 13.44 -14.10 6.21
CA PHE A 12 13.03 -14.82 7.44
C PHE A 12 11.52 -14.98 7.65
N SER A 13 10.67 -14.44 6.78
CA SER A 13 9.22 -14.68 6.82
C SER A 13 8.87 -15.91 5.98
N SER A 14 7.83 -16.66 6.38
CA SER A 14 7.36 -17.86 5.67
C SER A 14 7.38 -17.67 4.15
N ASP A 15 7.85 -18.67 3.40
CA ASP A 15 8.12 -18.56 1.96
C ASP A 15 6.97 -17.88 1.17
N PHE A 16 5.72 -18.09 1.59
CA PHE A 16 4.53 -17.53 0.96
C PHE A 16 4.37 -16.00 1.14
N ASP A 17 4.62 -15.46 2.33
CA ASP A 17 4.50 -14.01 2.58
C ASP A 17 5.57 -13.24 1.80
N THR A 18 6.76 -13.83 1.72
CA THR A 18 7.89 -13.31 0.95
C THR A 18 7.54 -13.30 -0.55
N LEU A 19 6.87 -14.32 -1.08
CA LEU A 19 6.46 -14.37 -2.48
C LEU A 19 5.42 -13.30 -2.84
N ILE A 20 4.44 -13.06 -1.96
CA ILE A 20 3.43 -12.00 -2.18
C ILE A 20 4.07 -10.62 -2.16
N PHE A 21 4.96 -10.37 -1.19
CA PHE A 21 5.68 -9.11 -1.13
C PHE A 21 6.57 -8.90 -2.35
N CYS A 22 7.30 -9.93 -2.78
CA CYS A 22 8.08 -9.90 -4.02
C CYS A 22 7.20 -9.61 -5.25
N SER A 23 6.00 -10.19 -5.31
CA SER A 23 5.04 -9.93 -6.38
C SER A 23 4.55 -8.48 -6.36
N PHE A 24 4.37 -7.88 -5.18
CA PHE A 24 4.03 -6.47 -5.03
C PHE A 24 5.16 -5.56 -5.49
N VAL A 25 6.39 -5.83 -5.05
CA VAL A 25 7.57 -5.03 -5.43
C VAL A 25 7.83 -5.12 -6.94
N SER A 26 7.61 -6.29 -7.57
CA SER A 26 7.88 -6.48 -8.99
C SER A 26 6.95 -5.69 -9.92
N LEU A 27 5.80 -5.20 -9.42
CA LEU A 27 4.95 -4.27 -10.15
C LEU A 27 5.65 -2.93 -10.41
N PHE A 28 6.56 -2.52 -9.51
CA PHE A 28 7.34 -1.29 -9.63
C PHE A 28 8.64 -1.58 -10.38
N LYS A 29 8.54 -1.69 -11.70
CA LYS A 29 9.69 -1.85 -12.60
C LYS A 29 10.63 -0.63 -12.56
N ASP A 30 11.92 -0.87 -12.82
CA ASP A 30 12.97 0.17 -12.84
C ASP A 30 12.70 1.32 -13.83
N GLU A 31 11.83 1.10 -14.82
CA GLU A 31 11.42 2.09 -15.80
C GLU A 31 10.50 3.19 -15.22
N TYR A 32 9.83 2.93 -14.09
CA TYR A 32 9.01 3.94 -13.41
C TYR A 32 9.88 4.91 -12.62
N LYS A 33 10.29 5.99 -13.29
CA LYS A 33 10.81 7.17 -12.59
C LYS A 33 9.64 7.84 -11.87
N LEU A 34 9.79 8.05 -10.55
CA LEU A 34 8.83 8.77 -9.71
C LEU A 34 9.36 10.19 -9.46
N PRO A 35 9.19 11.14 -10.40
CA PRO A 35 9.55 12.52 -10.16
C PRO A 35 8.77 13.10 -8.97
N LYS A 36 9.29 14.19 -8.40
CA LYS A 36 8.60 14.87 -7.31
C LYS A 36 7.23 15.34 -7.80
N GLY A 37 6.20 15.02 -7.02
CA GLY A 37 4.81 15.33 -7.35
C GLY A 37 4.06 14.18 -8.00
N SER A 38 4.74 13.06 -8.29
CA SER A 38 4.06 11.89 -8.82
C SER A 38 3.01 11.33 -7.88
N VAL A 39 1.95 10.80 -8.47
CA VAL A 39 0.84 10.19 -7.75
C VAL A 39 0.84 8.69 -7.97
N ILE A 40 0.91 7.95 -6.87
CA ILE A 40 0.70 6.49 -6.82
C ILE A 40 -0.63 6.27 -6.13
N GLU A 41 -1.55 5.60 -6.81
CA GLU A 41 -2.83 5.20 -6.23
C GLU A 41 -2.77 3.73 -5.85
N LEU A 42 -3.15 3.44 -4.61
CA LEU A 42 -3.36 2.08 -4.12
C LEU A 42 -4.84 1.94 -3.81
N SER A 43 -5.56 1.15 -4.61
CA SER A 43 -7.00 0.95 -4.43
C SER A 43 -7.30 -0.49 -4.06
N ARG A 44 -8.13 -0.66 -3.04
CA ARG A 44 -8.70 -1.96 -2.68
C ARG A 44 -10.01 -2.12 -3.42
N GLU A 45 -10.03 -3.03 -4.39
CA GLU A 45 -11.25 -3.41 -5.10
C GLU A 45 -11.97 -4.58 -4.39
N SER A 46 -13.08 -5.03 -4.99
CA SER A 46 -13.81 -6.21 -4.52
C SER A 46 -12.91 -7.46 -4.55
N ASN A 47 -13.30 -8.50 -3.80
CA ASN A 47 -12.55 -9.76 -3.71
C ASN A 47 -11.09 -9.65 -3.24
N HIS A 48 -10.75 -8.57 -2.52
CA HIS A 48 -9.42 -8.33 -1.96
C HIS A 48 -8.32 -8.20 -3.01
N VAL A 49 -8.62 -7.49 -4.09
CA VAL A 49 -7.65 -7.10 -5.11
C VAL A 49 -7.06 -5.75 -4.73
N LEU A 50 -5.75 -5.69 -4.58
CA LEU A 50 -5.00 -4.43 -4.51
C LEU A 50 -4.62 -4.05 -5.94
N LYS A 51 -5.18 -2.95 -6.46
CA LYS A 51 -4.82 -2.37 -7.75
C LYS A 51 -3.89 -1.18 -7.53
N ILE A 52 -2.88 -1.06 -8.40
CA ILE A 52 -1.85 -0.03 -8.35
C ILE A 52 -1.93 0.77 -9.64
N SER A 53 -2.07 2.09 -9.53
CA SER A 53 -1.91 3.01 -10.66
C SER A 53 -0.81 4.04 -10.38
N ILE A 54 -0.11 4.46 -11.44
CA ILE A 54 0.91 5.52 -11.38
C ILE A 54 0.55 6.54 -12.44
N GLU A 55 0.35 7.81 -12.06
CA GLU A 55 -0.14 8.86 -12.96
C GLU A 55 -1.46 8.51 -13.68
N GLY A 56 -2.30 7.71 -13.03
CA GLY A 56 -3.57 7.22 -13.59
C GLY A 56 -3.44 6.00 -14.52
N GLU A 57 -2.22 5.58 -14.87
CA GLU A 57 -1.98 4.38 -15.67
C GLU A 57 -1.95 3.13 -14.79
N ASP A 58 -2.63 2.06 -15.21
CA ASP A 58 -2.68 0.80 -14.48
C ASP A 58 -1.34 0.06 -14.58
N VAL A 59 -0.73 -0.19 -13.43
CA VAL A 59 0.56 -0.88 -13.32
C VAL A 59 0.37 -2.36 -12.99
N GLY A 60 -0.78 -2.72 -12.42
CA GLY A 60 -1.17 -4.09 -12.16
C GLY A 60 -1.97 -4.26 -10.89
N SER A 61 -2.26 -5.52 -10.58
CA SER A 61 -3.07 -5.87 -9.42
C SER A 61 -2.65 -7.19 -8.79
N ILE A 62 -2.91 -7.32 -7.48
CA ILE A 62 -2.62 -8.53 -6.70
C ILE A 62 -3.85 -8.88 -5.87
N GLN A 63 -4.36 -10.09 -6.06
CA GLN A 63 -5.44 -10.60 -5.22
C GLN A 63 -4.86 -11.23 -3.96
N ASN A 64 -4.88 -10.48 -2.85
CA ASN A 64 -4.49 -11.00 -1.55
C ASN A 64 -5.11 -10.18 -0.40
N LYS A 65 -5.86 -10.86 0.47
CA LYS A 65 -6.54 -10.24 1.62
C LYS A 65 -5.57 -9.64 2.63
N LEU A 66 -4.49 -10.35 2.96
CA LEU A 66 -3.52 -9.88 3.95
C LEU A 66 -2.76 -8.67 3.41
N LEU A 67 -2.31 -8.70 2.15
CA LEU A 67 -1.65 -7.55 1.53
C LEU A 67 -2.54 -6.29 1.53
N CYS A 68 -3.82 -6.44 1.14
CA CYS A 68 -4.77 -5.32 1.20
C CYS A 68 -4.90 -4.74 2.62
N GLN A 69 -4.97 -5.62 3.63
CA GLN A 69 -5.08 -5.20 5.02
C GLN A 69 -3.80 -4.51 5.48
N SER A 70 -2.64 -5.11 5.22
CA SER A 70 -1.33 -4.55 5.61
C SER A 70 -1.10 -3.17 5.00
N ILE A 71 -1.49 -2.92 3.74
CA ILE A 71 -1.39 -1.59 3.13
C ILE A 71 -2.27 -0.57 3.86
N LEU A 72 -3.52 -0.93 4.21
CA LEU A 72 -4.41 -0.03 4.95
C LEU A 72 -3.93 0.21 6.38
N ASP A 73 -3.37 -0.81 7.03
CA ASP A 73 -2.86 -0.72 8.39
C ASP A 73 -1.75 0.33 8.53
N LEU A 74 -0.95 0.56 7.47
CA LEU A 74 0.06 1.62 7.42
C LEU A 74 -0.54 3.04 7.56
N TYR A 75 -1.83 3.23 7.26
CA TYR A 75 -2.47 4.55 7.29
C TYR A 75 -3.53 4.68 8.39
N ILE A 76 -4.31 3.62 8.63
CA ILE A 76 -5.45 3.64 9.55
C ILE A 76 -5.40 2.54 10.62
N GLY A 77 -4.38 1.67 10.60
CA GLY A 77 -4.13 0.65 11.61
C GLY A 77 -3.61 1.23 12.91
N ASP A 78 -3.21 0.37 13.84
CA ASP A 78 -2.87 0.78 15.22
C ASP A 78 -1.63 1.69 15.30
N ASP A 79 -0.61 1.43 14.48
CA ASP A 79 0.62 2.24 14.39
C ASP A 79 0.81 2.81 12.96
N PRO A 80 0.08 3.88 12.59
CA PRO A 80 0.10 4.43 11.24
C PRO A 80 1.32 5.33 11.00
N PHE A 81 1.69 5.52 9.73
CA PHE A 81 2.74 6.46 9.32
C PHE A 81 2.44 7.91 9.71
N ASP A 82 1.18 8.33 9.66
CA ASP A 82 0.74 9.65 10.07
C ASP A 82 -0.47 9.57 11.01
N LYS A 83 -0.21 9.82 12.29
CA LYS A 83 -1.23 9.79 13.35
C LYS A 83 -2.28 10.90 13.17
N ASN A 84 -1.88 12.07 12.70
CA ASN A 84 -2.80 13.18 12.47
C ASN A 84 -3.73 12.87 11.30
N ALA A 85 -3.20 12.29 10.22
CA ALA A 85 -4.02 11.84 9.10
C ALA A 85 -5.06 10.79 9.54
N LYS A 86 -4.66 9.79 10.34
CA LYS A 86 -5.59 8.81 10.93
C LYS A 86 -6.70 9.50 11.72
N THR A 87 -6.36 10.45 12.61
CA THR A 87 -7.36 11.20 13.39
C THR A 87 -8.33 11.99 12.51
N ASN A 88 -7.84 12.63 11.46
CA ASN A 88 -8.68 13.39 10.51
C ASN A 88 -9.66 12.47 9.76
N ILE A 89 -9.19 11.30 9.32
CA ILE A 89 -10.04 10.29 8.68
C ILE A 89 -11.12 9.81 9.66
N GLN A 90 -10.74 9.47 10.89
CA GLN A 90 -11.68 9.02 11.92
C GLN A 90 -12.75 10.08 12.23
N GLY A 91 -12.37 11.35 12.36
CA GLY A 91 -13.30 12.45 12.59
C GLY A 91 -14.26 12.65 11.41
N SER A 92 -13.75 12.56 10.18
CA SER A 92 -14.56 12.66 8.96
C SER A 92 -15.58 11.51 8.86
N LEU A 93 -15.14 10.27 9.11
CA LEU A 93 -16.01 9.10 9.13
C LEU A 93 -17.07 9.17 10.22
N ALA A 94 -16.69 9.57 11.43
CA ALA A 94 -17.64 9.74 12.54
C ALA A 94 -18.70 10.81 12.24
N SER A 95 -18.35 11.83 11.47
CA SER A 95 -19.30 12.87 11.03
C SER A 95 -20.28 12.34 9.99
N ILE A 96 -19.80 11.53 9.03
CA ILE A 96 -20.66 10.89 8.01
C ILE A 96 -21.64 9.92 8.66
N LEU A 97 -21.21 9.12 9.64
CA LEU A 97 -22.07 8.12 10.31
C LEU A 97 -23.13 8.74 11.25
N LYS A 98 -22.96 10.01 11.62
CA LYS A 98 -23.93 10.76 12.43
C LYS A 98 -24.96 11.52 11.59
N ALA A 99 -24.72 11.64 10.28
CA ALA A 99 -25.65 12.23 9.32
C ALA A 99 -26.74 11.23 8.94
#